data_AF-A0A1Q7ZCQ6-F1
#
_entry.id   AF-A0A1Q7ZCQ6-F1
#
_cell.length_a   1.000
_cell.length_b   1.000
_cell.length_c   1.000
_cell.angle_alpha   90.00
_cell.angle_beta   90.00
_cell.angle_gamma   90.00
#
_symmetry.space_group_name_H-M   'P 1'
#
loop_
_entity.id
_entity.type
_entity.pdbx_description
1 polymer ?
#
loop_
_entity_poly.entity_id
_entity_poly.type
_entity_poly.pdbx_seq_one_letter_code
_entity_poly.pdbx_strand_id
1 'polypeptide(L)'
;MIVGASADRLEDARKVRRFANDLGIDFPIWVGATTEDMTRLGLGTALPATAVLDRDGRVAVRIDGVIDGPGLDHWIDWLIGDRTAPVPPVPIGTALPAGEEGHEHEHRHGPGVGLDGPSLVPS
;
A
#
# COMPACT_ATOMS: atom_id res chain seq x y z
N MET A 1 -14.14 -9.98 3.93
CA MET A 1 -14.27 -8.59 3.44
C MET A 1 -12.95 -8.19 2.82
N ILE A 2 -12.99 -7.48 1.70
CA ILE A 2 -11.80 -6.95 1.02
C ILE A 2 -11.97 -5.43 0.92
N VAL A 3 -10.88 -4.69 1.10
CA VAL A 3 -10.81 -3.25 0.83
C VAL A 3 -9.55 -2.98 0.03
N GLY A 4 -9.71 -2.34 -1.12
CA GLY A 4 -8.57 -1.79 -1.86
C GLY A 4 -8.15 -0.47 -1.24
N ALA A 5 -6.85 -0.22 -1.09
CA ALA A 5 -6.33 1.08 -0.69
C ALA A 5 -5.52 1.65 -1.85
N SER A 6 -5.97 2.78 -2.40
CA SER A 6 -5.25 3.50 -3.46
C SER A 6 -4.45 4.64 -2.83
N ALA A 7 -3.16 4.70 -3.17
CA ALA A 7 -2.27 5.78 -2.81
C ALA A 7 -2.40 7.01 -3.73
N ASP A 8 -3.30 6.96 -4.72
CA ASP A 8 -3.64 8.11 -5.54
C ASP A 8 -4.30 9.20 -4.68
N ARG A 9 -4.11 10.45 -5.07
CA ARG A 9 -4.68 11.59 -4.36
C ARG A 9 -6.20 11.59 -4.50
N LEU A 10 -6.90 12.15 -3.51
CA LEU A 10 -8.36 12.22 -3.51
C LEU A 10 -8.94 12.93 -4.75
N GLU A 11 -8.21 13.88 -5.32
CA GLU A 11 -8.57 14.57 -6.58
C GLU A 11 -8.67 13.62 -7.79
N ASP A 12 -7.94 12.50 -7.76
CA ASP A 12 -7.93 11.46 -8.78
C ASP A 12 -8.97 10.36 -8.55
N ALA A 13 -9.82 10.44 -7.52
CA ALA A 13 -10.78 9.41 -7.17
C ALA A 13 -11.70 8.97 -8.33
N ARG A 14 -12.00 9.87 -9.28
CA ARG A 14 -12.76 9.51 -10.49
C ARG A 14 -11.98 8.58 -11.42
N LYS A 15 -10.67 8.78 -11.57
CA LYS A 15 -9.80 7.92 -12.38
C LYS A 15 -9.64 6.55 -11.72
N VAL A 16 -9.42 6.52 -10.40
CA VAL A 16 -9.34 5.28 -9.62
C VAL A 16 -10.61 4.46 -9.77
N ARG A 17 -11.79 5.09 -9.61
CA ARG A 17 -13.08 4.40 -9.78
C ARG A 17 -13.27 3.86 -11.19
N ARG A 18 -12.87 4.63 -12.22
CA ARG A 18 -12.96 4.16 -13.60
C ARG A 18 -12.05 2.93 -13.81
N PHE A 19 -10.80 3.01 -13.37
CA PHE A 19 -9.86 1.90 -13.43
C PHE A 19 -10.39 0.65 -12.70
N ALA A 20 -10.96 0.81 -11.51
CA ALA A 20 -11.58 -0.27 -10.76
C ALA A 20 -12.74 -0.93 -11.53
N ASN A 21 -13.63 -0.11 -12.12
CA ASN A 21 -14.74 -0.62 -12.94
C ASN A 21 -14.23 -1.37 -14.18
N ASP A 22 -13.23 -0.82 -14.87
CA ASP A 22 -12.66 -1.43 -16.07
C ASP A 22 -12.02 -2.81 -15.75
N LEU A 23 -11.51 -2.99 -14.54
CA LEU A 23 -10.98 -4.27 -14.03
C LEU A 23 -12.01 -5.17 -13.34
N GLY A 24 -13.27 -4.74 -13.22
CA GLY A 24 -14.31 -5.49 -12.52
C GLY A 24 -14.10 -5.60 -11.00
N ILE A 25 -13.37 -4.66 -10.40
CA ILE A 25 -13.18 -4.59 -8.95
C ILE A 25 -14.49 -4.12 -8.29
N ASP A 26 -15.08 -4.97 -7.47
CA ASP A 26 -16.40 -4.77 -6.85
C ASP A 26 -16.35 -4.50 -5.33
N PHE A 27 -15.17 -4.63 -4.72
CA PHE A 27 -14.96 -4.31 -3.32
C PHE A 27 -14.72 -2.80 -3.07
N PRO A 28 -15.02 -2.28 -1.87
CA PRO A 28 -14.77 -0.88 -1.53
C PRO A 28 -13.30 -0.48 -1.73
N ILE A 29 -13.09 0.74 -2.22
CA ILE A 29 -11.75 1.33 -2.38
C ILE A 29 -11.63 2.58 -1.52
N TRP A 30 -10.67 2.58 -0.60
CA TRP A 30 -10.21 3.75 0.12
C TRP A 30 -9.18 4.50 -0.74
N VAL A 31 -9.55 5.68 -1.24
CA VAL A 31 -8.66 6.56 -2.02
C VAL A 31 -7.95 7.55 -1.11
N GLY A 32 -6.68 7.82 -1.37
CA GLY A 32 -5.86 8.74 -0.58
C GLY A 32 -5.18 8.08 0.62
N ALA A 33 -5.01 6.76 0.60
CA ALA A 33 -4.21 6.07 1.61
C ALA A 33 -2.75 6.51 1.52
N THR A 34 -2.10 6.69 2.67
CA THR A 34 -0.73 7.22 2.74
C THR A 34 0.28 6.15 3.12
N THR A 35 1.57 6.45 2.94
CA THR A 35 2.65 5.59 3.47
C THR A 35 2.65 5.53 4.99
N GLU A 36 2.10 6.54 5.68
CA GLU A 36 1.88 6.50 7.13
C GLU A 36 0.82 5.45 7.47
N ASP A 37 -0.28 5.38 6.71
CA ASP A 37 -1.30 4.35 6.89
C ASP A 37 -0.77 2.94 6.64
N MET A 38 0.04 2.77 5.59
CA MET A 38 0.75 1.51 5.33
C MET A 38 1.67 1.13 6.50
N THR A 39 2.40 2.09 7.05
CA THR A 39 3.29 1.89 8.20
C THR A 39 2.50 1.49 9.45
N ARG A 40 1.33 2.10 9.70
CA ARG A 40 0.42 1.71 10.80
C ARG A 40 -0.10 0.28 10.67
N LEU A 41 -0.27 -0.21 9.44
CA LEU A 41 -0.58 -1.62 9.14
C LEU A 41 0.67 -2.52 9.15
N GLY A 42 1.87 -1.94 9.16
CA GLY A 42 3.16 -2.60 9.12
C GLY A 42 3.60 -3.07 7.73
N LEU A 43 2.99 -2.57 6.65
CA LEU A 43 3.22 -2.94 5.24
C LEU A 43 4.43 -2.25 4.59
N GLY A 44 5.26 -1.56 5.38
CA GLY A 44 6.31 -0.69 4.85
C GLY A 44 5.74 0.45 4.01
N THR A 45 6.46 0.86 2.95
CA THR A 45 6.09 2.00 2.10
C THR A 45 6.09 1.67 0.60
N ALA A 46 6.30 0.40 0.24
CA ALA A 46 6.38 -0.06 -1.13
C ALA A 46 5.05 -0.65 -1.60
N LEU A 47 4.65 -0.35 -2.82
CA LEU A 47 3.46 -0.92 -3.45
C LEU A 47 3.85 -2.01 -4.48
N PRO A 48 3.02 -3.04 -4.67
CA PRO A 48 1.82 -3.35 -3.89
C PRO A 48 2.19 -3.99 -2.54
N ALA A 49 1.29 -3.89 -1.57
CA ALA A 49 1.41 -4.58 -0.28
C ALA A 49 0.02 -4.97 0.24
N THR A 50 -0.06 -6.11 0.93
CA THR A 50 -1.31 -6.68 1.44
C THR A 50 -1.20 -7.01 2.93
N ALA A 51 -2.13 -6.53 3.74
CA ALA A 51 -2.32 -6.99 5.12
C ALA A 51 -3.57 -7.86 5.19
N VAL A 52 -3.46 -9.05 5.79
CA VAL A 52 -4.62 -9.88 6.12
C VAL A 52 -4.89 -9.74 7.61
N LEU A 53 -6.11 -9.36 7.95
CA LEU A 53 -6.55 -9.14 9.33
C LEU A 53 -7.36 -10.36 9.82
N ASP A 54 -7.18 -10.72 11.08
CA ASP A 54 -8.02 -11.73 11.73
C ASP A 54 -9.34 -11.13 12.27
N ARG A 55 -10.18 -11.98 12.87
CA ARG A 55 -11.51 -11.60 13.38
C ARG A 55 -11.49 -10.52 14.47
N ASP A 56 -10.36 -10.36 15.15
CA ASP A 56 -10.20 -9.32 16.18
C ASP A 56 -9.59 -8.04 15.61
N GLY A 57 -9.41 -7.97 14.29
CA GLY A 57 -8.77 -6.86 13.59
C GLY A 57 -7.25 -6.84 13.73
N ARG A 58 -6.61 -7.93 14.18
CA ARG A 58 -5.15 -8.02 14.29
C ARG A 58 -4.54 -8.46 12.97
N VAL A 59 -3.39 -7.91 12.61
CA VAL A 59 -2.66 -8.33 11.41
C VAL A 59 -2.13 -9.75 11.59
N ALA A 60 -2.66 -10.70 10.80
CA ALA A 60 -2.26 -12.09 10.80
C ALA A 60 -1.06 -12.35 9.89
N VAL A 61 -1.06 -11.75 8.70
CA VAL A 61 0.07 -11.80 7.75
C VAL A 61 0.17 -10.49 6.98
N ARG A 62 1.41 -10.17 6.58
CA ARG A 62 1.76 -9.06 5.70
C ARG A 62 2.50 -9.63 4.50
N ILE A 63 2.17 -9.15 3.32
CA ILE A 63 2.81 -9.56 2.07
C ILE A 63 3.25 -8.30 1.34
N ASP A 64 4.56 -8.19 1.15
CA ASP A 64 5.18 -7.12 0.37
C ASP A 64 5.36 -7.62 -1.06
N GLY A 65 4.75 -6.94 -2.04
CA GLY A 65 4.73 -7.36 -3.44
C GLY A 65 3.46 -8.11 -3.84
N VAL A 66 3.49 -8.67 -5.05
CA VAL A 66 2.35 -9.36 -5.66
C VAL A 66 2.18 -10.74 -5.02
N ILE A 67 0.97 -11.03 -4.53
CA ILE A 67 0.57 -12.36 -4.07
C ILE A 67 -0.29 -13.06 -5.12
N ASP A 68 -0.15 -14.37 -5.24
CA ASP A 68 -1.02 -15.20 -6.07
C ASP A 68 -2.27 -15.69 -5.30
N GLY A 69 -3.28 -16.13 -6.03
CA GLY A 69 -4.51 -16.66 -5.43
C GLY A 69 -4.26 -17.77 -4.41
N PRO A 70 -3.48 -18.83 -4.75
CA PRO A 70 -3.21 -19.92 -3.82
C PRO A 70 -2.52 -19.49 -2.52
N GLY A 71 -1.57 -18.56 -2.59
CA GLY A 71 -0.90 -18.04 -1.40
C GLY A 71 -1.87 -17.26 -0.49
N LEU A 72 -2.78 -16.48 -1.08
CA LEU A 72 -3.79 -15.74 -0.34
C LEU A 72 -4.86 -16.67 0.26
N ASP A 73 -5.35 -17.64 -0.52
CA ASP A 73 -6.39 -18.59 -0.12
C ASP A 73 -5.94 -19.41 1.09
N HIS A 74 -4.68 -19.87 1.12
CA HIS A 74 -4.14 -20.62 2.26
C HIS A 74 -4.23 -19.84 3.58
N TRP A 75 -3.97 -18.53 3.54
CA TRP A 75 -4.11 -17.67 4.73
C TRP A 75 -5.57 -17.43 5.11
N ILE A 76 -6.44 -17.22 4.12
CA ILE A 76 -7.87 -17.04 4.35
C ILE A 76 -8.46 -18.30 4.97
N ASP A 77 -8.18 -19.47 4.40
CA ASP A 77 -8.65 -20.78 4.86
C ASP A 77 -8.20 -21.07 6.29
N TRP A 78 -6.93 -20.79 6.62
CA TRP A 78 -6.43 -20.95 7.98
C TRP A 78 -7.14 -20.00 8.97
N LEU A 79 -7.42 -18.75 8.58
CA LEU A 79 -8.09 -17.78 9.45
C LEU A 79 -9.56 -18.09 9.72
N ILE A 80 -10.26 -18.68 8.74
CA ILE A 80 -11.68 -19.04 8.87
C ILE A 80 -11.91 -20.49 9.34
N GLY A 81 -10.87 -21.33 9.29
CA GLY A 81 -10.90 -22.75 9.66
C GLY A 81 -10.35 -23.04 11.06
N ASP A 82 -9.67 -24.18 11.18
CA ASP A 82 -9.05 -24.64 12.42
C ASP A 82 -7.70 -23.96 12.66
N ARG A 83 -7.70 -22.90 13.46
CA ARG A 83 -6.50 -22.14 13.84
C ARG A 83 -5.55 -22.90 14.78
N THR A 84 -5.82 -24.16 15.13
CA THR A 84 -4.86 -25.04 15.81
C THR A 84 -3.93 -25.76 14.84
N ALA A 85 -4.29 -25.79 13.55
CA ALA A 85 -3.40 -26.25 12.49
C ALA A 85 -2.15 -25.34 12.40
N PRO A 86 -1.01 -25.86 11.88
CA PRO A 86 0.18 -25.06 11.68
C PRO A 86 -0.10 -23.78 10.91
N VAL A 87 0.51 -22.68 11.35
CA VAL A 87 0.38 -21.37 10.67
C VAL A 87 0.96 -21.48 9.25
N PRO A 88 0.29 -20.94 8.22
CA PRO A 88 0.82 -20.93 6.87
C PRO A 88 2.15 -20.19 6.77
N PRO A 89 3.03 -20.54 5.82
CA PRO A 89 4.23 -19.74 5.56
C PRO A 89 3.84 -18.34 5.06
N VAL A 90 4.63 -17.34 5.43
CA VAL A 90 4.47 -15.98 4.90
C VAL A 90 4.80 -16.01 3.40
N PRO A 91 3.89 -15.59 2.51
CA PRO A 91 4.16 -15.53 1.08
C PRO A 91 5.25 -14.49 0.81
N ILE A 92 6.23 -14.86 0.00
CA ILE A 92 7.18 -13.89 -0.55
C ILE A 92 6.46 -13.26 -1.74
N GLY A 93 6.05 -12.00 -1.61
CA GLY A 93 5.45 -11.31 -2.74
C GLY A 93 6.47 -11.17 -3.87
N THR A 94 6.00 -11.35 -5.09
CA THR A 94 6.84 -11.16 -6.27
C THR A 94 6.92 -9.67 -6.58
N ALA A 95 8.11 -9.17 -6.91
CA ALA A 95 8.24 -7.80 -7.41
C ALA A 95 7.39 -7.63 -8.67
N LEU A 96 6.72 -6.47 -8.81
CA LEU A 96 6.14 -6.12 -10.10
C LEU A 96 7.27 -6.09 -11.15
N PRO A 97 7.06 -6.63 -12.36
CA PRO A 97 7.99 -6.34 -13.45
C PRO A 97 8.06 -4.82 -13.62
N ALA A 98 9.24 -4.28 -13.90
CA ALA A 98 9.39 -2.88 -14.22
C ALA A 98 8.50 -2.57 -15.43
N GLY A 99 7.34 -1.95 -15.20
CA GLY A 99 6.45 -1.50 -16.26
C GLY A 99 7.10 -0.32 -16.98
N GLU A 100 6.87 -0.20 -18.28
CA GLU A 100 7.35 0.93 -19.08
C GLU A 100 6.99 2.25 -18.40
N GLU A 101 8.02 3.08 -18.19
CA GLU A 101 7.99 4.31 -17.42
C GLU A 101 6.91 5.26 -17.95
N GLY A 102 5.79 5.31 -17.21
CA GLY A 102 4.65 6.12 -17.57
C GLY A 102 4.23 7.11 -16.50
N HIS A 103 4.91 7.24 -15.37
CA HIS A 103 4.56 8.24 -14.35
C HIS A 103 5.81 8.81 -13.66
N GLU A 104 6.23 10.00 -14.09
CA GLU A 104 7.12 10.86 -13.32
C GLU A 104 6.39 11.31 -12.05
N HIS A 105 6.66 10.65 -10.93
CA HIS A 105 6.34 11.20 -9.62
C HIS A 105 7.44 12.17 -9.20
N GLU A 106 7.31 13.44 -9.58
CA GLU A 106 8.13 14.50 -9.02
C GLU A 106 7.80 14.67 -7.53
N HIS A 107 8.67 14.13 -6.66
CA HIS A 107 8.69 14.45 -5.24
C HIS A 107 9.22 15.87 -5.06
N ARG A 108 8.35 16.87 -5.27
CA ARG A 108 8.69 18.26 -4.93
C ARG A 108 8.70 18.43 -3.41
N HIS A 109 9.89 18.34 -2.81
CA HIS A 109 10.15 18.96 -1.51
C HIS A 109 9.91 20.47 -1.66
N GLY A 110 8.89 21.00 -0.98
CA GLY A 110 8.66 22.44 -0.92
C GLY A 110 9.86 23.15 -0.27
N PRO A 111 10.21 24.37 -0.71
CA PRO A 111 11.33 25.10 -0.13
C PRO A 111 10.98 25.52 1.30
N GLY A 112 11.82 25.10 2.24
CA GLY A 112 11.82 25.65 3.60
C GLY A 112 12.01 27.17 3.55
N VAL A 113 11.14 27.86 4.28
CA VAL A 113 11.15 29.32 4.47
C VAL A 113 12.48 29.78 5.06
N GLY A 114 12.93 30.95 4.59
CA GLY A 114 14.28 31.47 4.73
C GLY A 114 14.71 31.87 6.13
N LEU A 115 16.03 31.94 6.30
CA LEU A 115 16.69 32.75 7.32
C LEU A 115 17.55 33.79 6.60
N ASP A 116 17.38 35.03 7.05
CA ASP A 116 17.82 36.27 6.42
C ASP A 116 19.35 36.47 6.37
N GLY A 117 19.81 37.07 5.26
CA GLY A 117 20.70 38.24 5.26
C GLY A 117 22.22 38.03 5.44
N PRO A 118 23.06 38.42 4.46
CA PRO A 118 24.51 38.48 4.62
C PRO A 118 24.97 39.84 5.15
N SER A 119 25.88 39.88 6.12
CA SER A 119 26.77 41.03 6.34
C SER A 119 27.94 40.66 7.26
N LEU A 120 29.17 40.82 6.77
CA LEU A 120 30.18 41.71 7.35
C LEU A 120 31.44 41.77 6.46
N VAL A 121 31.86 43.01 6.25
CA VAL A 121 33.02 43.52 5.49
C VAL A 121 34.33 43.31 6.28
N PRO A 122 35.50 43.18 5.63
CA PRO A 122 36.76 42.88 6.32
C PRO A 122 37.43 44.13 6.90
N SER A 123 38.24 43.94 7.95
CA SER A 123 39.20 44.93 8.48
C SER A 123 40.61 44.65 7.98
#